data_AF-A0AA35LKR7-F1
#
_entry.id   AF-A0AA35LKR7-F1
#
_cell.length_a   1.000
_cell.length_b   1.000
_cell.length_c   1.000
_cell.angle_alpha   90.00
_cell.angle_beta   90.00
_cell.angle_gamma   90.00
#
_symmetry.space_group_name_H-M   'P 1'
#
loop_
_entity.id
_entity.type
_entity.pdbx_description
1 polymer ?
#
loop_
_entity_poly.entity_id
_entity_poly.type
_entity_poly.pdbx_seq_one_letter_code
_entity_poly.pdbx_strand_id
1 'polypeptide(L)'
;MHCRLVPGKPLLRNRRNLMCDNIGPCGETVFNQIKCQVTRLNLSAPGLFDAYLESQGSPFNRAEVKSLCVSKDTFPSFDNRTRKEMLISLYKIFTFFNASLGNITRDQENNDRKDLLERLSNTTAKTRGLLANLTCLLCSEYKVTDVKVTYGSEETGAFEKKKQGCWALRMYAETIPLIAQALGKCHRQR
;
A
#
# COMPACT_ATOMS: atom_id res chain seq x y z
N MET A 1 40.65 -37.93 30.12
CA MET A 1 40.16 -36.75 29.36
C MET A 1 38.76 -37.05 28.86
N HIS A 2 37.75 -36.29 29.28
CA HIS A 2 36.34 -36.49 28.89
C HIS A 2 35.95 -35.42 27.85
N CYS A 3 35.69 -35.83 26.60
CA CYS A 3 35.05 -34.94 25.62
C CYS A 3 33.53 -34.96 25.85
N ARG A 4 32.97 -33.87 26.37
CA ARG A 4 31.52 -33.63 26.36
C ARG A 4 31.12 -33.15 24.96
N LEU A 5 30.29 -33.94 24.27
CA LEU A 5 29.57 -33.48 23.08
C LEU A 5 28.44 -32.55 23.55
N VAL A 6 28.55 -31.26 23.25
CA VAL A 6 27.47 -30.29 23.41
C VAL A 6 26.48 -30.52 22.25
N PRO A 7 25.17 -30.72 22.50
CA PRO A 7 24.20 -30.79 21.42
C PRO A 7 24.15 -29.43 20.74
N GLY A 8 24.57 -29.38 19.48
CA GLY A 8 24.39 -28.20 18.64
C GLY A 8 22.91 -27.88 18.53
N LYS A 9 22.52 -26.66 18.94
CA LYS A 9 21.20 -26.11 18.62
C LYS A 9 21.02 -26.20 17.10
N PRO A 10 19.93 -26.79 16.59
CA PRO A 10 19.65 -26.75 15.17
C PRO A 10 19.59 -25.28 14.76
N LEU A 11 20.45 -24.91 13.80
CA LEU A 11 20.40 -23.60 13.17
C LEU A 11 18.97 -23.37 12.69
N LEU A 12 18.38 -22.28 13.17
CA LEU A 12 17.02 -21.85 12.83
C LEU A 12 16.83 -21.98 11.32
N ARG A 13 16.07 -23.02 10.95
CA ARG A 13 15.54 -23.25 9.62
C ARG A 13 14.99 -21.93 9.13
N ASN A 14 15.65 -21.39 8.10
CA ASN A 14 15.33 -20.18 7.36
C ASN A 14 13.81 -19.93 7.41
N ARG A 15 13.33 -19.12 8.38
CA ARG A 15 11.93 -18.71 8.45
C ARG A 15 11.77 -17.83 7.23
N ARG A 16 11.26 -18.41 6.14
CA ARG A 16 10.53 -17.62 5.16
C ARG A 16 9.48 -16.91 6.00
N ASN A 17 9.59 -15.59 6.16
CA ASN A 17 8.53 -14.79 6.75
C ASN A 17 7.34 -14.96 5.83
N LEU A 18 6.51 -15.97 6.10
CA LEU A 18 5.35 -16.23 5.29
C LEU A 18 4.34 -15.16 5.67
N MET A 19 3.76 -14.52 4.66
CA MET A 19 2.68 -13.54 4.80
C MET A 19 1.58 -14.03 5.77
N CYS A 20 1.41 -15.34 5.92
CA CYS A 20 0.37 -16.00 6.69
C CYS A 20 0.80 -16.56 8.05
N ASP A 21 2.02 -16.29 8.51
CA ASP A 21 2.47 -16.77 9.81
C ASP A 21 1.56 -16.24 10.94
N ASN A 22 1.00 -17.15 11.75
CA ASN A 22 0.10 -16.87 12.88
C ASN A 22 -1.25 -16.21 12.53
N ILE A 23 -1.74 -16.35 11.30
CA ILE A 23 -3.07 -15.84 10.93
C ILE A 23 -4.15 -16.86 11.33
N GLY A 24 -5.04 -16.46 12.24
CA GLY A 24 -6.24 -17.21 12.62
C GLY A 24 -7.39 -17.07 11.62
N PRO A 25 -8.56 -17.69 11.89
CA PRO A 25 -9.77 -17.49 11.11
C PRO A 25 -10.19 -16.02 11.06
N CYS A 26 -10.64 -15.55 9.89
CA CYS A 26 -11.15 -14.19 9.73
C CYS A 26 -12.63 -14.13 10.08
N GLY A 27 -13.05 -13.00 10.67
CA GLY A 27 -14.46 -12.73 10.87
C GLY A 27 -15.23 -12.63 9.54
N GLU A 28 -16.49 -13.02 9.55
CA GLU A 28 -17.35 -13.01 8.35
C GLU A 28 -17.52 -11.62 7.73
N THR A 29 -17.29 -10.56 8.51
CA THR A 29 -17.47 -9.17 8.10
C THR A 29 -16.25 -8.55 7.42
N VAL A 30 -15.10 -9.25 7.39
CA VAL A 30 -13.82 -8.69 6.90
C VAL A 30 -13.92 -8.21 5.45
N PHE A 31 -14.64 -8.93 4.58
CA PHE A 31 -14.82 -8.47 3.20
C PHE A 31 -15.61 -7.15 3.12
N ASN A 32 -16.64 -6.96 3.95
CA ASN A 32 -17.35 -5.68 4.00
C ASN A 32 -16.47 -4.58 4.60
N GLN A 33 -15.64 -4.88 5.59
CA GLN A 33 -14.67 -3.93 6.13
C GLN A 33 -13.69 -3.45 5.04
N ILE A 34 -13.20 -4.36 4.18
CA ILE A 34 -12.36 -4.01 3.02
C ILE A 34 -13.09 -3.02 2.09
N LYS A 35 -14.35 -3.30 1.73
CA LYS A 35 -15.16 -2.38 0.91
C LYS A 35 -15.25 -0.99 1.53
N CYS A 36 -15.50 -0.93 2.83
CA CYS A 36 -15.63 0.32 3.57
C CYS A 36 -14.30 1.08 3.69
N GLN A 37 -13.19 0.40 3.92
CA GLN A 37 -11.85 1.00 3.97
C GLN A 37 -11.45 1.56 2.60
N VAL A 38 -11.64 0.78 1.53
CA VAL A 38 -11.39 1.24 0.15
C VAL A 38 -12.24 2.46 -0.18
N THR A 39 -13.53 2.44 0.18
CA THR A 39 -14.42 3.61 -0.04
C THR A 39 -13.87 4.87 0.64
N ARG A 40 -13.41 4.74 1.90
CA ARG A 40 -12.84 5.88 2.65
C ARG A 40 -11.52 6.36 2.04
N LEU A 41 -10.67 5.43 1.59
CA LEU A 41 -9.41 5.74 0.91
C LEU A 41 -9.67 6.49 -0.40
N ASN A 42 -10.62 6.03 -1.20
CA ASN A 42 -11.08 6.68 -2.43
C ASN A 42 -11.53 8.13 -2.18
N LEU A 43 -12.40 8.34 -1.20
CA LEU A 43 -12.91 9.68 -0.86
C LEU A 43 -11.79 10.65 -0.44
N SER A 44 -10.74 10.17 0.23
CA SER A 44 -9.61 11.01 0.64
C SER A 44 -8.50 11.17 -0.41
N ALA A 45 -8.49 10.37 -1.47
CA ALA A 45 -7.38 10.32 -2.42
C ALA A 45 -7.15 11.64 -3.19
N PRO A 46 -8.19 12.33 -3.70
CA PRO A 46 -7.99 13.62 -4.38
C PRO A 46 -7.35 14.65 -3.46
N GLY A 47 -7.87 14.79 -2.23
CA GLY A 47 -7.37 15.77 -1.27
C GLY A 47 -5.95 15.47 -0.77
N LEU A 48 -5.52 14.21 -0.70
CA LEU A 48 -4.11 13.89 -0.45
C LEU A 48 -3.21 14.31 -1.62
N PHE A 49 -3.67 14.07 -2.85
CA PHE A 49 -2.88 14.41 -4.03
C PHE A 49 -2.75 15.92 -4.23
N ASP A 50 -3.83 16.67 -4.05
CA ASP A 50 -3.81 18.14 -4.09
C ASP A 50 -2.87 18.73 -3.04
N ALA A 51 -2.98 18.29 -1.78
CA ALA A 51 -2.09 18.73 -0.71
C ALA A 51 -0.61 18.46 -1.02
N TYR A 52 -0.30 17.36 -1.72
CA TYR A 52 1.06 17.06 -2.15
C TYR A 52 1.55 18.04 -3.22
N LEU A 53 0.76 18.29 -4.26
CA LEU A 53 1.11 19.23 -5.34
C LEU A 53 1.34 20.63 -4.80
N GLU A 54 0.41 21.12 -3.98
CA GLU A 54 0.51 22.44 -3.33
C GLU A 54 1.77 22.56 -2.47
N SER A 55 2.11 21.50 -1.72
CA SER A 55 3.31 21.45 -0.89
C SER A 55 4.61 21.47 -1.70
N GLN A 56 4.60 20.94 -2.93
CA GLN A 56 5.79 20.92 -3.79
C GLN A 56 6.06 22.27 -4.46
N GLY A 57 5.00 23.05 -4.73
CA GLY A 57 5.08 24.32 -5.47
C GLY A 57 5.42 24.11 -6.95
N SER A 58 5.67 25.20 -7.68
CA SER A 58 6.03 25.16 -9.11
C SER A 58 7.24 24.24 -9.36
N PRO A 59 7.23 23.38 -10.39
CA PRO A 59 6.22 23.24 -11.46
C PRO A 59 5.09 22.23 -11.17
N PHE A 60 4.97 21.71 -9.94
CA PHE A 60 3.97 20.69 -9.61
C PHE A 60 2.56 21.28 -9.52
N ASN A 61 1.76 21.10 -10.56
CA ASN A 61 0.37 21.54 -10.63
C ASN A 61 -0.46 20.61 -11.51
N ARG A 62 -1.80 20.72 -11.41
CA ARG A 62 -2.76 19.87 -12.14
C ARG A 62 -2.63 19.90 -13.66
N ALA A 63 -2.14 20.99 -14.25
CA ALA A 63 -1.95 21.08 -15.70
C ALA A 63 -0.72 20.27 -16.16
N GLU A 64 0.33 20.22 -15.35
CA GLU A 64 1.59 19.56 -15.71
C GLU A 64 1.76 18.15 -15.12
N VAL A 65 0.88 17.69 -14.23
CA VAL A 65 1.07 16.38 -13.56
C VAL A 65 1.22 15.20 -14.51
N LYS A 66 0.62 15.24 -15.70
CA LYS A 66 0.72 14.12 -16.66
C LYS A 66 2.12 13.99 -17.27
N SER A 67 2.81 15.10 -17.50
CA SER A 67 4.17 15.11 -18.05
C SER A 67 5.23 15.07 -16.94
N LEU A 68 4.95 15.71 -15.80
CA LEU A 68 5.91 15.83 -14.70
C LEU A 68 5.91 14.62 -13.77
N CYS A 69 4.73 14.07 -13.45
CA CYS A 69 4.55 12.98 -12.50
C CYS A 69 4.55 11.63 -13.23
N VAL A 70 5.71 11.32 -13.79
CA VAL A 70 6.02 10.10 -14.53
C VAL A 70 7.16 9.34 -13.84
N SER A 71 7.10 8.01 -13.87
CA SER A 71 8.18 7.13 -13.39
C SER A 71 8.49 6.07 -14.45
N LYS A 72 9.71 5.53 -14.40
CA LYS A 72 10.09 4.31 -15.11
C LYS A 72 9.53 3.05 -14.44
N ASP A 73 9.10 3.19 -13.19
CA ASP A 73 8.50 2.11 -12.42
C ASP A 73 7.11 1.75 -12.94
N THR A 74 6.71 0.50 -12.72
CA THR A 74 5.37 0.01 -13.05
C THR A 74 4.50 -0.01 -11.80
N PHE A 75 3.42 0.75 -11.80
CA PHE A 75 2.40 0.66 -10.76
C PHE A 75 1.66 -0.70 -10.88
N PRO A 76 1.41 -1.43 -9.78
CA PRO A 76 0.74 -2.72 -9.87
C PRO A 76 -0.64 -2.63 -10.53
N SER A 77 -0.94 -3.58 -11.42
CA SER A 77 -2.22 -3.63 -12.14
C SER A 77 -3.37 -4.20 -11.30
N PHE A 78 -4.58 -3.72 -11.59
CA PHE A 78 -5.81 -4.20 -10.98
C PHE A 78 -6.48 -5.24 -11.88
N ASP A 79 -6.59 -6.48 -11.39
CA ASP A 79 -7.30 -7.59 -12.05
C ASP A 79 -8.52 -7.98 -11.20
N ASN A 80 -9.71 -7.91 -11.79
CA ASN A 80 -10.98 -8.20 -11.11
C ASN A 80 -11.75 -9.37 -11.73
N ARG A 81 -11.08 -10.25 -12.50
CA ARG A 81 -11.70 -11.42 -13.14
C ARG A 81 -12.34 -12.38 -12.13
N THR A 82 -11.65 -12.62 -11.01
CA THR A 82 -12.18 -13.40 -9.88
C THR A 82 -12.00 -12.65 -8.56
N ARG A 83 -12.77 -13.04 -7.53
CA ARG A 83 -12.63 -12.45 -6.19
C ARG A 83 -11.22 -12.66 -5.60
N LYS A 84 -10.61 -13.82 -5.86
CA LYS A 84 -9.24 -14.12 -5.44
C LYS A 84 -8.23 -13.20 -6.12
N GLU A 85 -8.29 -13.08 -7.45
CA GLU A 85 -7.38 -12.20 -8.22
C GLU A 85 -7.56 -10.74 -7.81
N MET A 86 -8.80 -10.30 -7.61
CA MET A 86 -9.12 -8.97 -7.09
C MET A 86 -8.41 -8.69 -5.76
N LEU A 87 -8.54 -9.59 -4.78
CA LEU A 87 -7.89 -9.42 -3.47
C LEU A 87 -6.37 -9.46 -3.55
N ILE A 88 -5.80 -10.30 -4.43
CA ILE A 88 -4.34 -10.35 -4.69
C ILE A 88 -3.87 -9.02 -5.31
N SER A 89 -4.58 -8.51 -6.32
CA SER A 89 -4.26 -7.22 -6.94
C SER A 89 -4.36 -6.08 -5.94
N LEU A 90 -5.41 -6.04 -5.10
CA LEU A 90 -5.53 -5.05 -4.02
C LEU A 90 -4.33 -5.12 -3.07
N TYR A 91 -3.95 -6.33 -2.66
CA TYR A 91 -2.81 -6.52 -1.77
C TYR A 91 -1.51 -6.00 -2.39
N LYS A 92 -1.25 -6.30 -3.67
CA LYS A 92 -0.07 -5.80 -4.40
C LYS A 92 -0.07 -4.27 -4.48
N ILE A 93 -1.19 -3.68 -4.90
CA ILE A 93 -1.34 -2.22 -5.04
C ILE A 93 -1.09 -1.52 -3.71
N PHE A 94 -1.72 -1.98 -2.64
CA PHE A 94 -1.61 -1.32 -1.33
C PHE A 94 -0.30 -1.62 -0.61
N THR A 95 0.35 -2.76 -0.90
CA THR A 95 1.70 -3.04 -0.37
C THR A 95 2.73 -2.14 -1.04
N PHE A 96 2.67 -2.00 -2.37
CA PHE A 96 3.47 -1.03 -3.11
C PHE A 96 3.22 0.39 -2.59
N PHE A 97 1.96 0.80 -2.53
CA PHE A 97 1.59 2.14 -2.12
C PHE A 97 1.98 2.46 -0.67
N ASN A 98 1.87 1.50 0.25
CA ASN A 98 2.33 1.68 1.63
C ASN A 98 3.83 1.95 1.73
N ALA A 99 4.64 1.28 0.91
CA ALA A 99 6.07 1.55 0.82
C ALA A 99 6.32 2.94 0.23
N SER A 100 5.63 3.31 -0.85
CA SER A 100 5.71 4.65 -1.44
C SER A 100 5.32 5.75 -0.45
N LEU A 101 4.26 5.57 0.34
CA LEU A 101 3.85 6.51 1.40
C LEU A 101 4.96 6.69 2.45
N GLY A 102 5.66 5.63 2.83
CA GLY A 102 6.78 5.69 3.76
C GLY A 102 7.95 6.52 3.22
N ASN A 103 8.28 6.35 1.94
CA ASN A 103 9.33 7.13 1.28
C ASN A 103 8.91 8.60 1.11
N ILE A 104 7.69 8.84 0.64
CA ILE A 104 7.13 10.19 0.50
C ILE A 104 7.13 10.92 1.84
N THR A 105 6.66 10.27 2.91
CA THR A 105 6.62 10.90 4.24
C THR A 105 8.01 11.35 4.67
N ARG A 106 9.00 10.46 4.57
CA ARG A 106 10.40 10.75 4.90
C ARG A 106 10.97 11.91 4.08
N ASP A 107 10.66 11.97 2.79
CA ASP A 107 11.12 13.04 1.91
C ASP A 107 10.41 14.39 2.16
N GLN A 108 9.25 14.38 2.83
CA GLN A 108 8.46 15.59 3.13
C GLN A 108 8.62 16.11 4.57
N GLU A 109 9.20 15.32 5.48
CA GLU A 109 9.40 15.67 6.90
C GLU A 109 10.13 17.02 7.09
N ASN A 110 11.04 17.38 6.18
CA ASN A 110 11.84 18.60 6.29
C ASN A 110 11.14 19.87 5.74
N ASN A 111 9.93 19.77 5.17
CA ASN A 111 9.27 20.90 4.48
C ASN A 111 8.22 21.63 5.36
N ASP A 112 8.09 21.28 6.64
CA ASP A 112 7.16 21.89 7.62
C ASP A 112 5.67 21.92 7.16
N ARG A 113 5.28 20.95 6.32
CA ARG A 113 3.93 20.84 5.71
C ARG A 113 2.98 20.00 6.57
N LYS A 114 2.48 20.58 7.65
CA LYS A 114 1.63 19.88 8.64
C LYS A 114 0.41 19.17 8.03
N ASP A 115 -0.35 19.84 7.15
CA ASP A 115 -1.55 19.25 6.51
C ASP A 115 -1.19 18.03 5.63
N LEU A 116 -0.13 18.13 4.81
CA LEU A 116 0.32 17.01 3.97
C LEU A 116 0.78 15.83 4.84
N LEU A 117 1.60 16.08 5.86
CA LEU A 117 2.11 15.02 6.75
C LEU A 117 0.98 14.32 7.50
N GLU A 118 -0.04 15.06 7.95
CA GLU A 118 -1.23 14.50 8.58
C GLU A 118 -2.00 13.59 7.61
N ARG A 119 -2.23 14.04 6.36
CA ARG A 119 -2.92 13.25 5.34
C ARG A 119 -2.13 11.99 4.97
N LEU A 120 -0.81 12.08 4.86
CA LEU A 120 0.07 10.93 4.60
C LEU A 120 0.01 9.91 5.74
N SER A 121 0.07 10.37 6.99
CA SER A 121 -0.04 9.53 8.19
C SER A 121 -1.40 8.83 8.26
N ASN A 122 -2.49 9.59 8.08
CA ASN A 122 -3.85 9.06 8.08
C ASN A 122 -4.08 8.04 6.96
N THR A 123 -3.53 8.29 5.77
CA THR A 123 -3.61 7.35 4.64
C THR A 123 -2.80 6.10 4.93
N THR A 124 -1.59 6.23 5.47
CA THR A 124 -0.73 5.10 5.87
C THR A 124 -1.43 4.20 6.89
N ALA A 125 -2.06 4.77 7.91
CA ALA A 125 -2.80 4.01 8.92
C ALA A 125 -3.97 3.22 8.29
N LYS A 126 -4.76 3.86 7.42
CA LYS A 126 -5.86 3.20 6.69
C LYS A 126 -5.35 2.09 5.77
N THR A 127 -4.24 2.33 5.07
CA THR A 127 -3.61 1.33 4.19
C THR A 127 -3.12 0.12 4.96
N ARG A 128 -2.47 0.31 6.12
CA ARG A 128 -2.06 -0.80 7.00
C ARG A 128 -3.24 -1.62 7.49
N GLY A 129 -4.32 -0.96 7.92
CA GLY A 129 -5.56 -1.63 8.31
C GLY A 129 -6.19 -2.44 7.18
N LEU A 130 -6.17 -1.90 5.95
CA LEU A 130 -6.63 -2.62 4.76
C LEU A 130 -5.75 -3.83 4.45
N LEU A 131 -4.43 -3.70 4.51
CA LEU A 131 -3.49 -4.80 4.29
C LEU A 131 -3.69 -5.93 5.32
N ALA A 132 -3.95 -5.62 6.58
CA ALA A 132 -4.26 -6.63 7.60
C ALA A 132 -5.51 -7.45 7.22
N ASN A 133 -6.59 -6.78 6.81
CA ASN A 133 -7.82 -7.44 6.36
C ASN A 133 -7.63 -8.28 5.09
N LEU A 134 -6.88 -7.76 4.11
CA LEU A 134 -6.53 -8.49 2.89
C LEU A 134 -5.69 -9.74 3.20
N THR A 135 -4.69 -9.60 4.07
CA THR A 135 -3.83 -10.71 4.52
C THR A 135 -4.69 -11.79 5.15
N CYS A 136 -5.61 -11.40 6.03
CA CYS A 136 -6.54 -12.31 6.68
C CYS A 136 -7.30 -13.16 5.64
N LEU A 137 -8.02 -12.54 4.69
CA LEU A 137 -8.81 -13.30 3.70
C LEU A 137 -7.92 -14.14 2.78
N LEU A 138 -6.80 -13.60 2.30
CA LEU A 138 -5.90 -14.30 1.39
C LEU A 138 -5.33 -15.57 2.03
N CYS A 139 -4.96 -15.51 3.31
CA CYS A 139 -4.43 -16.64 4.05
C CYS A 139 -5.51 -17.64 4.48
N SER A 140 -6.62 -17.16 5.04
CA SER A 140 -7.65 -18.03 5.64
C SER A 140 -8.59 -18.66 4.61
N GLU A 141 -9.08 -17.88 3.65
CA GLU A 141 -10.09 -18.30 2.66
C GLU A 141 -9.41 -18.84 1.40
N TYR A 142 -8.41 -18.13 0.87
CA TYR A 142 -7.81 -18.44 -0.44
C TYR A 142 -6.50 -19.25 -0.38
N LYS A 143 -6.02 -19.55 0.83
CA LYS A 143 -4.79 -20.32 1.13
C LYS A 143 -3.56 -19.84 0.35
N VAL A 144 -3.49 -18.53 0.08
CA VAL A 144 -2.31 -17.90 -0.50
C VAL A 144 -1.22 -17.87 0.56
N THR A 145 0.00 -18.29 0.25
CA THR A 145 1.12 -18.34 1.22
C THR A 145 2.09 -17.18 1.09
N ASP A 146 2.15 -16.58 -0.10
CA ASP A 146 2.98 -15.42 -0.41
C ASP A 146 2.38 -14.65 -1.60
N VAL A 147 2.66 -13.34 -1.67
CA VAL A 147 2.28 -12.48 -2.78
C VAL A 147 3.51 -11.66 -3.17
N LYS A 148 4.11 -11.98 -4.32
CA LYS A 148 5.24 -11.22 -4.85
C LYS A 148 4.80 -9.81 -5.25
N VAL A 149 5.48 -8.82 -4.67
CA VAL A 149 5.35 -7.39 -5.01
C VAL A 149 6.69 -6.90 -5.53
N THR A 150 6.66 -6.19 -6.66
CA THR A 150 7.85 -5.51 -7.19
C THR A 150 7.79 -4.06 -6.74
N TYR A 151 8.83 -3.60 -6.06
CA TYR A 151 8.98 -2.21 -5.65
C TYR A 151 9.76 -1.44 -6.71
N GLY A 152 9.47 -0.14 -6.83
CA GLY A 152 10.20 0.75 -7.73
C GLY A 152 11.62 1.07 -7.25
N SER A 153 12.43 1.69 -8.11
CA SER A 153 13.77 2.14 -7.74
C SER A 153 13.73 3.31 -6.75
N GLU A 154 14.71 3.42 -5.85
CA GLU A 154 14.85 4.61 -5.01
C GLU A 154 15.55 5.72 -5.77
N GLU A 155 14.92 6.89 -5.86
CA GLU A 155 15.52 8.09 -6.47
C GLU A 155 16.40 8.85 -5.46
N THR A 156 17.51 9.40 -5.93
CA THR A 156 18.51 10.08 -5.07
C THR A 156 18.39 11.60 -5.09
N GLY A 157 17.97 12.19 -6.23
CA GLY A 157 17.82 13.63 -6.39
C GLY A 157 16.53 14.17 -5.78
N ALA A 158 16.59 15.34 -5.13
CA ALA A 158 15.41 15.94 -4.49
C ALA A 158 14.24 16.17 -5.47
N PHE A 159 14.53 16.62 -6.70
CA PHE A 159 13.51 16.80 -7.73
C PHE A 159 12.93 15.47 -8.23
N GLU A 160 13.76 14.45 -8.43
CA GLU A 160 13.30 13.13 -8.87
C GLU A 160 12.47 12.42 -7.79
N LYS A 161 12.85 12.55 -6.52
CA LYS A 161 12.02 12.11 -5.38
C LYS A 161 10.65 12.79 -5.38
N LYS A 162 10.60 14.10 -5.63
CA LYS A 162 9.32 14.83 -5.75
C LYS A 162 8.48 14.31 -6.91
N LYS A 163 9.08 14.05 -8.07
CA LYS A 163 8.40 13.46 -9.24
C LYS A 163 7.90 12.05 -8.97
N GLN A 164 8.70 11.20 -8.33
CA GLN A 164 8.32 9.83 -8.00
C GLN A 164 7.19 9.80 -6.98
N GLY A 165 7.25 10.63 -5.93
CA GLY A 165 6.15 10.80 -4.98
C GLY A 165 4.87 11.29 -5.64
N CYS A 166 4.99 12.26 -6.55
CA CYS A 166 3.86 12.75 -7.33
C CYS A 166 3.25 11.65 -8.20
N TRP A 167 4.09 10.88 -8.90
CA TRP A 167 3.65 9.77 -9.76
C TRP A 167 2.90 8.71 -8.95
N ALA A 168 3.44 8.28 -7.82
CA ALA A 168 2.81 7.26 -6.97
C ALA A 168 1.44 7.71 -6.45
N LEU A 169 1.32 8.97 -5.99
CA LEU A 169 0.06 9.53 -5.53
C LEU A 169 -0.95 9.71 -6.67
N ARG A 170 -0.49 10.12 -7.86
CA ARG A 170 -1.33 10.22 -9.07
C ARG A 170 -1.89 8.84 -9.46
N MET A 171 -1.02 7.84 -9.59
CA MET A 171 -1.43 6.48 -9.95
C MET A 171 -2.41 5.91 -8.92
N TYR A 172 -2.16 6.13 -7.62
CA TYR A 172 -3.10 5.77 -6.58
C TYR A 172 -4.47 6.46 -6.74
N ALA A 173 -4.48 7.78 -6.92
CA ALA A 173 -5.70 8.58 -7.07
C ALA A 173 -6.51 8.20 -8.32
N GLU A 174 -5.84 7.80 -9.41
CA GLU A 174 -6.47 7.30 -10.64
C GLU A 174 -6.98 5.85 -10.51
N THR A 175 -6.31 5.02 -9.70
CA THR A 175 -6.64 3.59 -9.58
C THR A 175 -7.71 3.30 -8.53
N ILE A 176 -7.69 4.03 -7.40
CA ILE A 176 -8.59 3.74 -6.27
C ILE A 176 -10.09 3.86 -6.59
N PRO A 177 -10.57 4.74 -7.48
CA PRO A 177 -11.98 4.77 -7.87
C PRO A 177 -12.40 3.51 -8.62
N LEU A 178 -11.54 2.96 -9.48
CA LEU A 178 -11.79 1.72 -10.23
C LEU A 178 -11.94 0.53 -9.29
N ILE A 179 -11.06 0.46 -8.28
CA ILE A 179 -11.13 -0.56 -7.23
C ILE A 179 -12.42 -0.43 -6.41
N ALA A 180 -12.76 0.79 -5.98
CA ALA A 180 -13.96 1.06 -5.20
C ALA A 180 -15.23 0.65 -5.97
N GLN A 181 -15.28 0.94 -7.27
CA GLN A 181 -16.37 0.54 -8.14
C GLN A 181 -16.50 -0.99 -8.24
N ALA A 182 -15.38 -1.69 -8.48
CA ALA A 182 -15.37 -3.15 -8.62
C ALA A 182 -15.77 -3.88 -7.33
N LEU A 183 -15.40 -3.35 -6.16
CA LEU A 183 -15.79 -3.91 -4.86
C LEU A 183 -17.27 -3.67 -4.50
N GLY A 184 -17.88 -2.66 -5.10
CA GLY A 184 -19.26 -2.25 -4.83
C GLY A 184 -19.41 -1.49 -3.51
N LYS A 185 -20.66 -1.24 -3.12
CA LYS A 185 -20.99 -0.39 -1.97
C LYS A 185 -20.54 -1.00 -0.65
N CYS A 186 -20.01 -0.15 0.23
CA CYS A 186 -19.87 -0.42 1.65
C CYS A 186 -21.25 -0.44 2.30
N HIS A 187 -21.60 -1.55 2.97
CA HIS A 187 -22.79 -1.60 3.81
C HIS A 187 -22.41 -1.24 5.23
N ARG A 188 -22.99 -0.17 5.79
CA ARG A 188 -22.90 0.06 7.23
C ARG A 188 -23.72 -1.02 7.92
N GLN A 189 -23.08 -1.86 8.73
CA GLN A 189 -23.81 -2.68 9.69
C GLN A 189 -24.50 -1.70 10.66
N ARG A 190 -25.83 -1.82 10.76
CA ARG A 190 -26.64 -1.06 11.70
C ARG A 190 -26.36 -1.51 13.12
#